data_AF-A0A067MAU5-F1
#
_entry.id   AF-A0A067MAU5-F1
#
_cell.length_a   1.000
_cell.length_b   1.000
_cell.length_c   1.000
_cell.angle_alpha   90.00
_cell.angle_beta   90.00
_cell.angle_gamma   90.00
#
_symmetry.space_group_name_H-M   'P 1'
#
loop_
_entity.id
_entity.type
_entity.pdbx_description
1 polymer ?
#
loop_
_entity_poly.entity_id
_entity_poly.type
_entity_poly.pdbx_seq_one_letter_code
_entity_poly.pdbx_strand_id
1 'polypeptide(L)'
;MLYTHISCSYSNALLLFCAICPGSSVCRYLSTIYVFGACSEAETGALDAQRDHVNLEDNVLQQAVTLDVPSYIFGMVGLLDFYPAGPKRNHQKGKRGSDEREFGTQTIMNSVRGLIAAAYLSYPELSEVNETARTLGVNLPPIDEWRTTFPHWKTFGILDQVPASEGGQFILGLNVPVRKGHLLDQIFVMDEAVGGHRCANRLRWLGESVLEIFVSEFIFNEYSDLDAGSARVLAESMLSDTTLAALCVAQALHTFLRGFDHNIMERINRYVQIVQPARNLELVASDFMDRLASQYWSVLVAPVPQVLASVVQAIAGALAASDDFELDSAKEFFRAFMLPFFNAHYPGGMIGANITTELAGYVVSRGCQQFEWALESAEAFTVHVLFHGNIFHSEEGATASAAAELCATNALLRLKRSPTTMAYLCQCGDVEDA
;
A
#
# COMPACT_ATOMS: atom_id res chain seq x y z
N MET A 1 -5.89 22.91 24.39
CA MET A 1 -5.13 23.81 23.47
C MET A 1 -4.67 23.11 22.19
N LEU A 2 -4.73 21.77 22.05
CA LEU A 2 -4.43 21.09 20.76
C LEU A 2 -5.40 21.43 19.61
N TYR A 3 -6.66 21.74 19.91
CA TYR A 3 -7.69 21.93 18.88
C TYR A 3 -7.73 23.33 18.25
N THR A 4 -7.04 24.33 18.83
CA THR A 4 -7.03 25.70 18.30
C THR A 4 -6.06 25.90 17.13
N HIS A 5 -5.21 24.91 16.82
CA HIS A 5 -4.27 24.97 15.70
C HIS A 5 -4.71 24.14 14.48
N ILE A 6 -5.71 23.25 14.62
CA ILE A 6 -6.28 22.45 13.51
C ILE A 6 -7.52 23.14 12.93
N SER A 7 -7.43 24.46 12.70
CA SER A 7 -8.50 25.24 12.09
C SER A 7 -8.08 25.68 10.69
N CYS A 8 -7.97 24.74 9.75
CA CYS A 8 -7.95 25.06 8.34
C CYS A 8 -8.48 23.91 7.47
N SER A 9 -9.63 24.16 6.84
CA SER A 9 -9.96 23.72 5.48
C SER A 9 -10.30 22.26 5.16
N TYR A 10 -10.80 21.44 6.09
CA TYR A 10 -11.27 20.09 5.71
C TYR A 10 -12.54 19.68 6.47
N SER A 11 -13.69 20.17 6.03
CA SER A 11 -15.01 19.72 6.47
C SER A 11 -15.33 18.39 5.80
N ASN A 12 -15.23 17.27 6.53
CA ASN A 12 -16.13 16.11 6.44
C ASN A 12 -15.70 15.00 7.41
N ALA A 13 -16.65 14.41 8.15
CA ALA A 13 -16.41 13.24 9.00
C ALA A 13 -15.95 11.99 8.22
N LEU A 14 -16.16 11.96 6.90
CA LEU A 14 -15.55 10.99 5.98
C LEU A 14 -14.01 11.05 5.94
N LEU A 15 -13.42 12.24 6.13
CA LEU A 15 -11.96 12.39 6.12
C LEU A 15 -11.29 11.75 7.34
N LEU A 16 -11.99 11.66 8.48
CA LEU A 16 -11.48 10.99 9.68
C LEU A 16 -11.41 9.46 9.52
N PHE A 17 -12.33 8.87 8.75
CA PHE A 17 -12.29 7.43 8.43
C PHE A 17 -11.24 7.09 7.39
N CYS A 18 -11.08 7.92 6.35
CA CYS A 18 -10.01 7.75 5.36
C CYS A 18 -8.62 7.97 5.97
N ALA A 19 -8.49 8.85 6.97
CA ALA A 19 -7.22 9.16 7.62
C ALA A 19 -6.69 8.07 8.58
N ILE A 20 -7.45 7.00 8.83
CA ILE A 20 -7.03 5.90 9.72
C ILE A 20 -5.77 5.20 9.19
N CYS A 21 -5.72 4.92 7.88
CA CYS A 21 -4.58 4.28 7.23
C CYS A 21 -3.32 5.15 7.31
N PRO A 22 -3.35 6.43 6.86
CA PRO A 22 -2.22 7.35 7.04
C PRO A 22 -1.76 7.46 8.50
N GLY A 23 -2.68 7.55 9.46
CA GLY A 23 -2.34 7.71 10.87
C GLY A 23 -1.60 6.51 11.46
N SER A 24 -2.03 5.30 11.11
CA SER A 24 -1.32 4.07 11.49
C SER A 24 0.09 4.03 10.90
N SER A 25 0.23 4.39 9.62
CA SER A 25 1.52 4.39 8.91
C SER A 25 2.48 5.44 9.47
N VAL A 26 1.98 6.64 9.83
CA VAL A 26 2.76 7.69 10.48
C VAL A 26 3.27 7.25 11.85
N CYS A 27 2.41 6.67 12.70
CA CYS A 27 2.86 6.12 13.99
C CYS A 27 3.95 5.08 13.81
N ARG A 28 3.76 4.16 12.86
CA ARG A 28 4.74 3.12 12.57
C ARG A 28 6.05 3.74 12.11
N TYR A 29 6.02 4.72 11.21
CA TYR A 29 7.23 5.41 10.77
C TYR A 29 7.97 6.12 11.91
N LEU A 30 7.29 6.92 12.74
CA LEU A 30 7.91 7.62 13.88
C LEU A 30 8.59 6.64 14.84
N SER A 31 7.92 5.54 15.15
CA SER A 31 8.50 4.47 15.98
C SER A 31 9.67 3.75 15.29
N THR A 32 9.57 3.53 13.98
CA THR A 32 10.62 2.91 13.16
C THR A 32 11.87 3.77 13.13
N ILE A 33 11.78 5.07 12.86
CA ILE A 33 12.95 5.97 12.84
C ILE A 33 13.57 6.10 14.23
N TYR A 34 12.75 6.14 15.29
CA TYR A 34 13.24 6.17 16.66
C TYR A 34 14.03 4.90 16.99
N VAL A 35 13.47 3.72 16.74
CA VAL A 35 14.12 2.43 17.05
C VAL A 35 15.31 2.17 16.14
N PHE A 36 15.21 2.53 14.85
CA PHE A 36 16.32 2.48 13.90
C PHE A 36 17.51 3.28 14.42
N GLY A 37 17.22 4.47 14.97
CA GLY A 37 18.23 5.34 15.56
C GLY A 37 18.76 4.84 16.91
N ALA A 38 17.88 4.44 17.82
CA ALA A 38 18.26 4.04 19.17
C ALA A 38 19.07 2.74 19.19
N CYS A 39 18.81 1.85 18.23
CA CYS A 39 19.37 0.51 18.18
C CYS A 39 20.25 0.31 16.94
N SER A 40 21.38 1.03 16.86
CA SER A 40 22.26 1.07 15.68
C SER A 40 22.92 -0.26 15.30
N GLU A 41 22.96 -1.25 16.20
CA GLU A 41 23.60 -2.55 15.95
C GLU A 41 22.60 -3.72 15.90
N ALA A 42 21.33 -3.46 16.23
CA ALA A 42 20.32 -4.51 16.34
C ALA A 42 19.92 -5.08 14.96
N GLU A 43 19.64 -6.38 14.94
CA GLU A 43 19.06 -7.06 13.79
C GLU A 43 17.56 -6.78 13.68
N THR A 44 16.98 -6.97 12.49
CA THR A 44 15.60 -6.58 12.20
C THR A 44 14.57 -7.21 13.15
N GLY A 45 14.76 -8.46 13.56
CA GLY A 45 13.85 -9.11 14.52
C GLY A 45 13.85 -8.47 15.91
N ALA A 46 14.99 -7.93 16.36
CA ALA A 46 15.05 -7.16 17.60
C ALA A 46 14.46 -5.75 17.44
N LEU A 47 14.61 -5.14 16.27
CA LEU A 47 14.00 -3.84 15.95
C LEU A 47 12.47 -3.93 15.97
N ASP A 48 11.87 -5.01 15.43
CA ASP A 48 10.42 -5.22 15.48
C ASP A 48 9.91 -5.28 16.93
N ALA A 49 10.54 -6.08 17.79
CA ALA A 49 10.13 -6.19 19.20
C ALA A 49 10.22 -4.85 19.95
N GLN A 50 11.23 -4.02 19.66
CA GLN A 50 11.36 -2.69 20.25
C GLN A 50 10.30 -1.71 19.72
N ARG A 51 9.99 -1.77 18.42
CA ARG A 51 8.94 -0.94 17.80
C ARG A 51 7.57 -1.26 18.39
N ASP A 52 7.27 -2.54 18.58
CA ASP A 52 5.98 -2.97 19.16
C ASP A 52 5.84 -2.51 20.61
N HIS A 53 6.95 -2.44 21.37
CA HIS A 53 6.96 -1.86 22.71
C HIS A 53 6.67 -0.35 22.73
N VAL A 54 7.10 0.39 21.70
CA VAL A 54 6.83 1.83 21.56
C VAL A 54 5.36 2.11 21.23
N ASN A 55 4.74 1.23 20.44
CA ASN A 55 3.36 1.38 19.94
C ASN A 55 2.33 0.54 20.71
N LEU A 56 2.54 0.30 22.00
CA LEU A 56 1.61 -0.46 22.85
C LEU A 56 0.20 0.14 22.81
N GLU A 57 -0.75 -0.59 22.22
CA GLU A 57 -2.12 -0.12 22.03
C GLU A 57 -2.82 0.21 23.36
N ASP A 58 -2.51 -0.53 24.43
CA ASP A 58 -3.06 -0.30 25.77
C ASP A 58 -2.69 1.09 26.31
N ASN A 59 -1.46 1.56 26.08
CA ASN A 59 -1.01 2.88 26.53
C ASN A 59 -1.75 3.99 25.78
N VAL A 60 -1.88 3.84 24.45
CA VAL A 60 -2.60 4.78 23.60
C VAL A 60 -4.07 4.84 24.01
N LEU A 61 -4.70 3.70 24.28
CA LEU A 61 -6.09 3.63 24.72
C LEU A 61 -6.30 4.31 26.08
N GLN A 62 -5.46 3.99 27.08
CA GLN A 62 -5.54 4.59 28.41
C GLN A 62 -5.37 6.11 28.35
N GLN A 63 -4.42 6.59 27.53
CA GLN A 63 -4.18 8.00 27.36
C GLN A 63 -5.35 8.69 26.64
N ALA A 64 -5.91 8.06 25.59
CA ALA A 64 -7.06 8.59 24.88
C ALA A 64 -8.29 8.74 25.79
N VAL A 65 -8.53 7.78 26.68
CA VAL A 65 -9.59 7.85 27.69
C VAL A 65 -9.30 8.97 28.70
N THR A 66 -8.05 9.10 29.16
CA THR A 66 -7.62 10.16 30.08
C THR A 66 -7.83 11.56 29.49
N LEU A 67 -7.60 11.71 28.18
CA LEU A 67 -7.82 12.95 27.44
C LEU A 67 -9.29 13.20 27.05
N ASP A 68 -10.22 12.34 27.47
CA ASP A 68 -11.64 12.42 27.16
C ASP A 68 -11.92 12.40 25.64
N VAL A 69 -11.06 11.75 24.84
CA VAL A 69 -11.25 11.58 23.38
C VAL A 69 -12.64 11.00 23.05
N PRO A 70 -13.17 9.98 23.76
CA PRO A 70 -14.50 9.42 23.48
C PRO A 70 -15.63 10.46 23.47
N SER A 71 -15.56 11.50 24.31
CA SER A 71 -16.57 12.57 24.34
C SER A 71 -16.62 13.43 23.07
N TYR A 72 -15.61 13.33 22.20
CA TYR A 72 -15.52 14.06 20.94
C TYR A 72 -15.77 13.18 19.70
N ILE A 73 -16.06 11.89 19.89
CA ILE A 73 -16.37 10.97 18.78
C ILE A 73 -17.83 11.16 18.34
N PHE A 74 -18.04 11.43 17.06
CA PHE A 74 -19.36 11.55 16.45
C PHE A 74 -19.82 10.20 15.87
N GLY A 75 -21.05 9.77 16.20
CA GLY A 75 -21.58 8.46 15.78
C GLY A 75 -22.17 8.42 14.36
N MET A 76 -22.72 9.55 13.86
CA MET A 76 -23.16 9.79 12.48
C MET A 76 -23.22 11.30 12.23
N VAL A 77 -22.87 11.76 11.03
CA VAL A 77 -22.98 13.16 10.61
C VAL A 77 -23.91 13.23 9.40
N GLY A 78 -25.01 13.98 9.49
CA GLY A 78 -25.93 14.16 8.37
C GLY A 78 -25.41 15.19 7.37
N LEU A 79 -25.81 15.07 6.09
CA LEU A 79 -25.37 15.93 4.97
C LEU A 79 -25.69 17.43 5.13
N LEU A 80 -26.54 17.79 6.11
CA LEU A 80 -27.05 19.15 6.35
C LEU A 80 -26.63 19.74 7.71
N ASP A 81 -25.80 19.04 8.49
CA ASP A 81 -25.35 19.56 9.78
C ASP A 81 -24.24 20.61 9.58
N PHE A 82 -24.66 21.88 9.56
CA PHE A 82 -23.77 23.04 9.51
C PHE A 82 -22.96 23.19 10.82
N TYR A 83 -21.64 23.36 10.71
CA TYR A 83 -20.71 23.54 11.84
C TYR A 83 -20.46 25.03 12.15
N PRO A 84 -20.80 25.56 13.35
CA PRO A 84 -20.24 26.82 13.82
C PRO A 84 -19.12 26.58 14.85
N ALA A 85 -17.93 27.10 14.54
CA ALA A 85 -16.77 27.35 15.41
C ALA A 85 -16.60 26.43 16.64
N GLY A 86 -15.83 25.36 16.44
CA GLY A 86 -15.26 24.53 17.51
C GLY A 86 -16.13 23.33 17.92
N PRO A 87 -15.51 22.25 18.40
CA PRO A 87 -16.24 21.09 18.91
C PRO A 87 -17.05 21.49 20.14
N LYS A 88 -18.38 21.51 20.03
CA LYS A 88 -19.28 21.64 21.18
C LYS A 88 -19.61 20.25 21.71
N ARG A 89 -19.39 20.04 23.01
CA ARG A 89 -19.92 18.89 23.74
C ARG A 89 -21.40 18.69 23.38
N ASN A 90 -21.74 17.50 22.92
CA ASN A 90 -23.10 17.19 22.49
C ASN A 90 -24.00 17.05 23.72
N HIS A 91 -24.49 18.16 24.28
CA HIS A 91 -25.54 18.16 25.29
C HIS A 91 -26.90 17.93 24.63
N GLN A 92 -27.13 16.74 24.08
CA GLN A 92 -28.52 16.30 23.89
C GLN A 92 -29.12 16.11 25.29
N LYS A 93 -30.08 16.97 25.64
CA LYS A 93 -30.93 16.86 26.84
C LYS A 93 -31.83 15.61 26.72
N GLY A 94 -31.23 14.44 26.81
CA GLY A 94 -31.87 13.23 27.32
C GLY A 94 -31.88 13.29 28.84
N LYS A 95 -32.94 12.78 29.47
CA LYS A 95 -33.10 12.70 30.93
C LYS A 95 -31.81 12.22 31.60
N ARG A 96 -31.48 12.79 32.76
CA ARG A 96 -30.44 12.30 33.68
C ARG A 96 -30.62 10.80 33.92
N GLY A 97 -29.92 10.02 33.13
CA GLY A 97 -29.79 8.58 33.11
C GLY A 97 -28.46 8.34 32.41
N SER A 98 -27.62 7.54 33.03
CA SER A 98 -26.22 7.25 32.71
C SER A 98 -26.05 6.49 31.39
N ASP A 99 -26.30 7.14 30.25
CA ASP A 99 -25.87 6.59 28.97
C ASP A 99 -24.53 7.23 28.58
N GLU A 100 -23.46 6.81 29.27
CA GLU A 100 -22.11 6.90 28.70
C GLU A 100 -22.17 6.13 27.38
N ARG A 101 -22.00 6.82 26.25
CA ARG A 101 -21.87 6.13 24.95
C ARG A 101 -20.57 5.34 24.99
N GLU A 102 -20.66 4.05 25.27
CA GLU A 102 -19.54 3.14 25.22
C GLU A 102 -19.11 2.96 23.75
N PHE A 103 -17.98 3.56 23.39
CA PHE A 103 -17.33 3.28 22.11
C PHE A 103 -16.42 2.07 22.27
N GLY A 104 -16.45 1.15 21.31
CA GLY A 104 -15.51 0.04 21.29
C GLY A 104 -14.06 0.53 21.14
N THR A 105 -13.12 -0.20 21.73
CA THR A 105 -11.67 0.09 21.71
C THR A 105 -11.16 0.49 20.32
N GLN A 106 -11.57 -0.25 19.27
CA GLN A 106 -11.15 0.02 17.90
C GLN A 106 -11.59 1.41 17.39
N THR A 107 -12.76 1.89 17.81
CA THR A 107 -13.28 3.21 17.40
C THR A 107 -12.46 4.33 18.02
N ILE A 108 -12.09 4.18 19.29
CA ILE A 108 -11.22 5.13 20.00
C ILE A 108 -9.83 5.16 19.36
N MET A 109 -9.24 3.98 19.12
CA MET A 109 -7.93 3.85 18.47
C MET A 109 -7.91 4.44 17.06
N ASN A 110 -8.95 4.19 16.26
CA ASN A 110 -9.09 4.78 14.93
C ASN A 110 -9.21 6.32 15.00
N SER A 111 -9.89 6.86 16.01
CA SER A 111 -9.98 8.31 16.23
C SER A 111 -8.62 8.92 16.57
N VAL A 112 -7.83 8.24 17.42
CA VAL A 112 -6.45 8.65 17.73
C VAL A 112 -5.57 8.63 16.49
N ARG A 113 -5.62 7.56 15.69
CA ARG A 113 -4.89 7.46 14.41
C ARG A 113 -5.29 8.59 13.46
N GLY A 114 -6.59 8.89 13.35
CA GLY A 114 -7.07 10.02 12.55
C GLY A 114 -6.55 11.38 13.02
N LEU A 115 -6.40 11.61 14.34
CA LEU A 115 -5.78 12.84 14.87
C LEU A 115 -4.30 12.94 14.53
N ILE A 116 -3.56 11.83 14.61
CA ILE A 116 -2.13 11.79 14.26
C ILE A 116 -1.94 12.01 12.75
N ALA A 117 -2.80 11.42 11.92
CA ALA A 117 -2.83 11.68 10.48
C ALA A 117 -3.09 13.16 10.18
N ALA A 118 -4.09 13.75 10.84
CA ALA A 118 -4.40 15.17 10.68
C ALA A 118 -3.22 16.06 11.07
N ALA A 119 -2.50 15.72 12.15
CA ALA A 119 -1.27 16.41 12.52
C ALA A 119 -0.19 16.28 11.44
N TYR A 120 0.05 15.06 10.93
CA TYR A 120 1.00 14.82 9.85
C TYR A 120 0.68 15.61 8.57
N LEU A 121 -0.59 15.74 8.21
CA LEU A 121 -1.03 16.50 7.04
C LEU A 121 -1.01 18.02 7.27
N SER A 122 -1.06 18.48 8.53
CA SER A 122 -1.16 19.90 8.88
C SER A 122 0.20 20.53 9.20
N TYR A 123 1.11 19.76 9.80
CA TYR A 123 2.40 20.25 10.27
C TYR A 123 3.51 19.97 9.26
N PRO A 124 4.38 20.95 8.98
CA PRO A 124 5.52 20.74 8.10
C PRO A 124 6.61 19.88 8.75
N GLU A 125 6.75 19.93 10.07
CA GLU A 125 7.84 19.26 10.78
C GLU A 125 7.38 18.00 11.52
N LEU A 126 8.16 16.92 11.43
CA LEU A 126 7.89 15.67 12.16
C LEU A 126 8.03 15.80 13.68
N SER A 127 8.66 16.87 14.18
CA SER A 127 8.77 17.19 15.61
C SER A 127 7.39 17.47 16.23
N GLU A 128 6.55 18.26 15.53
CA GLU A 128 5.18 18.62 15.93
C GLU A 128 4.24 17.40 15.87
N VAL A 129 4.46 16.53 14.88
CA VAL A 129 3.74 15.25 14.76
C VAL A 129 4.12 14.31 15.91
N ASN A 130 5.41 14.25 16.26
CA ASN A 130 5.90 13.47 17.40
C ASN A 130 5.29 13.97 18.73
N GLU A 131 5.25 15.29 18.94
CA GLU A 131 4.59 15.87 20.12
C GLU A 131 3.11 15.46 20.21
N THR A 132 2.40 15.49 19.08
CA THR A 132 1.00 15.07 19.00
C THR A 132 0.85 13.58 19.31
N ALA A 133 1.67 12.72 18.71
CA ALA A 133 1.65 11.27 18.95
C ALA A 133 1.94 10.93 20.42
N ARG A 134 2.92 11.59 21.02
CA ARG A 134 3.25 11.46 22.45
C ARG A 134 2.10 11.86 23.35
N THR A 135 1.48 13.00 23.05
CA THR A 135 0.32 13.48 23.83
C THR A 135 -0.81 12.47 23.80
N LEU A 136 -1.01 11.80 22.67
CA LEU A 136 -2.01 10.77 22.45
C LEU A 136 -1.60 9.36 22.96
N GLY A 137 -0.43 9.22 23.58
CA GLY A 137 -0.03 8.00 24.31
C GLY A 137 0.95 7.09 23.57
N VAL A 138 1.47 7.50 22.42
CA VAL A 138 2.59 6.79 21.76
C VAL A 138 3.86 6.99 22.60
N ASN A 139 4.56 5.91 22.95
CA ASN A 139 5.68 5.94 23.90
C ASN A 139 7.00 6.39 23.23
N LEU A 140 7.03 7.61 22.72
CA LEU A 140 8.19 8.24 22.10
C LEU A 140 8.84 9.28 23.03
N PRO A 141 10.17 9.41 23.05
CA PRO A 141 10.81 10.52 23.74
C PRO A 141 10.56 11.85 23.02
N PRO A 142 10.72 12.99 23.71
CA PRO A 142 10.67 14.29 23.05
C PRO A 142 11.86 14.37 22.09
N ILE A 143 11.57 14.64 20.81
CA ILE A 143 12.56 14.76 19.75
C ILE A 143 12.29 16.08 19.06
N ASP A 144 13.14 17.07 19.37
CA ASP A 144 13.04 18.42 18.80
C ASP A 144 13.54 18.42 17.35
N GLU A 145 14.60 17.67 17.05
CA GLU A 145 15.19 17.60 15.72
C GLU A 145 15.62 16.18 15.35
N TRP A 146 14.87 15.57 14.42
CA TRP A 146 15.14 14.25 13.84
C TRP A 146 16.38 14.19 12.94
N ARG A 147 17.19 15.25 12.83
CA ARG A 147 18.47 15.21 12.11
C ARG A 147 19.67 15.06 13.05
N THR A 148 19.55 15.61 14.26
CA THR A 148 20.67 15.74 15.21
C THR A 148 20.55 14.82 16.41
N THR A 149 19.35 14.28 16.67
CA THR A 149 19.04 13.46 17.85
C THR A 149 19.91 12.21 17.96
N PHE A 150 20.25 11.55 16.85
CA PHE A 150 21.03 10.32 16.91
C PHE A 150 22.42 10.48 16.28
N PRO A 151 23.50 10.34 17.06
CA PRO A 151 24.87 10.59 16.59
C PRO A 151 25.29 9.74 15.40
N HIS A 152 24.85 8.48 15.35
CA HIS A 152 25.24 7.53 14.30
C HIS A 152 24.63 7.87 12.92
N TRP A 153 23.64 8.76 12.85
CA TRP A 153 23.17 9.28 11.56
C TRP A 153 24.24 10.09 10.84
N LYS A 154 25.15 10.72 11.60
CA LYS A 154 26.35 11.35 11.07
C LYS A 154 27.39 10.34 10.61
N THR A 155 27.34 9.10 11.09
CA THR A 155 28.21 8.00 10.63
C THR A 155 27.90 7.59 9.20
N PHE A 156 26.66 7.81 8.72
CA PHE A 156 26.39 7.68 7.29
C PHE A 156 27.25 8.66 6.48
N GLY A 157 27.61 9.82 7.01
CA GLY A 157 28.51 10.78 6.36
C GLY A 157 27.88 11.44 5.13
N ILE A 158 28.05 12.76 5.02
CA ILE A 158 27.81 13.44 3.74
C ILE A 158 29.05 13.17 2.90
N LEU A 159 28.96 12.14 2.08
CA LEU A 159 29.90 11.95 0.99
C LEU A 159 29.13 12.40 -0.25
N ASP A 160 29.51 13.55 -0.84
CA ASP A 160 29.09 13.99 -2.18
C ASP A 160 29.57 13.02 -3.29
N GLN A 161 29.68 11.73 -2.95
CA GLN A 161 30.11 10.66 -3.82
C GLN A 161 28.88 10.15 -4.53
N VAL A 162 28.89 10.31 -5.86
CA VAL A 162 28.00 9.60 -6.77
C VAL A 162 28.09 8.10 -6.43
N PRO A 163 26.96 7.38 -6.31
CA PRO A 163 26.96 5.93 -6.11
C PRO A 163 27.84 5.24 -7.16
N ALA A 164 28.70 4.33 -6.71
CA ALA A 164 29.60 3.59 -7.58
C ALA A 164 28.86 2.49 -8.36
N SER A 165 27.76 1.98 -7.82
CA SER A 165 26.96 0.93 -8.44
C SER A 165 26.12 1.46 -9.60
N GLU A 166 25.98 0.63 -10.65
CA GLU A 166 25.08 0.93 -11.78
C GLU A 166 23.64 1.16 -11.31
N GLY A 167 23.18 0.40 -10.30
CA GLY A 167 21.86 0.57 -9.71
C GLY A 167 21.70 1.90 -8.98
N GLY A 168 22.70 2.33 -8.21
CA GLY A 168 22.67 3.65 -7.56
C GLY A 168 22.66 4.80 -8.57
N GLN A 169 23.42 4.68 -9.66
CA GLN A 169 23.39 5.65 -10.77
C GLN A 169 22.04 5.67 -11.50
N PHE A 170 21.41 4.51 -11.68
CA PHE A 170 20.05 4.44 -12.22
C PHE A 170 19.05 5.23 -11.37
N ILE A 171 19.12 5.11 -10.03
CA ILE A 171 18.26 5.88 -9.12
C ILE A 171 18.50 7.39 -9.23
N LEU A 172 19.76 7.84 -9.36
CA LEU A 172 20.04 9.26 -9.64
C LEU A 172 19.47 9.72 -10.98
N GLY A 173 19.45 8.85 -11.98
CA GLY A 173 18.85 9.11 -13.29
C GLY A 173 17.34 9.39 -13.24
N LEU A 174 16.67 9.07 -12.14
CA LEU A 174 15.27 9.43 -11.89
C LEU A 174 15.09 10.88 -11.40
N ASN A 175 16.17 11.68 -11.34
CA ASN A 175 16.20 13.04 -10.77
C ASN A 175 15.83 13.10 -9.28
N VAL A 176 16.04 12.02 -8.54
CA VAL A 176 15.84 11.98 -7.09
C VAL A 176 17.03 12.63 -6.39
N PRO A 177 16.82 13.58 -5.45
CA PRO A 177 17.92 14.14 -4.69
C PRO A 177 18.50 13.09 -3.74
N VAL A 178 19.82 12.91 -3.74
CA VAL A 178 20.50 11.94 -2.86
C VAL A 178 21.74 12.61 -2.27
N ARG A 179 21.77 12.72 -0.94
CA ARG A 179 22.90 13.32 -0.19
C ARG A 179 23.96 12.28 0.20
N LYS A 180 23.57 11.03 0.43
CA LYS A 180 24.43 9.95 0.93
C LYS A 180 24.45 8.77 -0.05
N GLY A 181 25.03 8.98 -1.23
CA GLY A 181 24.97 8.04 -2.36
C GLY A 181 25.44 6.60 -2.07
N HIS A 182 26.46 6.45 -1.23
CA HIS A 182 27.01 5.14 -0.83
C HIS A 182 25.98 4.20 -0.14
N LEU A 183 24.88 4.74 0.42
CA LEU A 183 23.80 3.92 0.98
C LEU A 183 23.11 3.08 -0.10
N LEU A 184 23.03 3.60 -1.34
CA LEU A 184 22.46 2.86 -2.46
C LEU A 184 23.38 1.74 -2.93
N ASP A 185 24.69 1.93 -2.88
CA ASP A 185 25.67 0.92 -3.32
C ASP A 185 25.57 -0.36 -2.49
N GLN A 186 25.29 -0.24 -1.20
CA GLN A 186 25.14 -1.36 -0.26
C GLN A 186 23.90 -2.22 -0.54
N ILE A 187 22.96 -1.74 -1.35
CA ILE A 187 21.74 -2.47 -1.72
C ILE A 187 21.99 -3.37 -2.94
N PHE A 188 22.69 -2.84 -3.96
CA PHE A 188 22.88 -3.53 -5.24
C PHE A 188 24.06 -4.50 -5.22
N VAL A 189 25.05 -4.26 -4.35
CA VAL A 189 26.24 -5.09 -4.22
C VAL A 189 26.24 -5.76 -2.85
N MET A 190 26.00 -7.07 -2.82
CA MET A 190 26.16 -7.85 -1.59
C MET A 190 27.62 -8.28 -1.43
N ASP A 191 28.25 -7.75 -0.39
CA ASP A 191 29.55 -8.22 0.10
C ASP A 191 29.41 -8.65 1.57
N GLU A 192 29.48 -9.96 1.81
CA GLU A 192 29.41 -10.53 3.16
C GLU A 192 30.60 -10.10 4.03
N ALA A 193 31.78 -9.88 3.44
CA ALA A 193 32.97 -9.47 4.17
C ALA A 193 32.87 -8.02 4.71
N VAL A 194 31.99 -7.21 4.13
CA VAL A 194 31.74 -5.80 4.51
C VAL A 194 30.45 -5.66 5.32
N GLY A 195 29.74 -6.77 5.60
CA GLY A 195 28.49 -6.74 6.37
C GLY A 195 27.30 -6.14 5.59
N GLY A 196 27.37 -6.11 4.25
CA GLY A 196 26.34 -5.51 3.38
C GLY A 196 24.94 -6.07 3.63
N HIS A 197 24.83 -7.36 3.97
CA HIS A 197 23.56 -8.02 4.30
C HIS A 197 22.85 -7.40 5.50
N ARG A 198 23.60 -6.95 6.52
CA ARG A 198 23.01 -6.32 7.71
C ARG A 198 22.48 -4.93 7.38
N CYS A 199 23.25 -4.12 6.65
CA CYS A 199 22.83 -2.77 6.30
C CYS A 199 21.62 -2.78 5.36
N ALA A 200 21.67 -3.58 4.29
CA ALA A 200 20.55 -3.70 3.34
C ALA A 200 19.26 -4.16 4.04
N ASN A 201 19.35 -5.11 4.98
CA ASN A 201 18.16 -5.56 5.75
C ASN A 201 17.59 -4.48 6.67
N ARG A 202 18.45 -3.67 7.29
CA ARG A 202 18.00 -2.55 8.14
C ARG A 202 17.38 -1.44 7.29
N LEU A 203 17.97 -1.14 6.13
CA LEU A 203 17.40 -0.19 5.18
C LEU A 203 16.07 -0.68 4.61
N ARG A 204 15.95 -1.97 4.30
CA ARG A 204 14.68 -2.62 3.93
C ARG A 204 13.63 -2.41 5.02
N TRP A 205 13.98 -2.71 6.27
CA TRP A 205 13.07 -2.56 7.42
C TRP A 205 12.60 -1.11 7.62
N LEU A 206 13.52 -0.15 7.49
CA LEU A 206 13.18 1.29 7.49
C LEU A 206 12.24 1.63 6.33
N GLY A 207 12.61 1.22 5.12
CA GLY A 207 11.89 1.54 3.89
C GLY A 207 10.50 0.93 3.80
N GLU A 208 10.24 -0.20 4.45
CA GLU A 208 8.91 -0.78 4.60
C GLU A 208 7.93 0.25 5.19
N SER A 209 8.30 0.90 6.30
CA SER A 209 7.46 1.94 6.92
C SER A 209 7.36 3.23 6.11
N VAL A 210 8.39 3.56 5.32
CA VAL A 210 8.38 4.72 4.41
C VAL A 210 7.36 4.50 3.29
N LEU A 211 7.39 3.31 2.66
CA LEU A 211 6.47 2.97 1.58
C LEU A 211 5.02 2.89 2.07
N GLU A 212 4.79 2.42 3.30
CA GLU A 212 3.46 2.44 3.92
C GLU A 212 2.87 3.84 4.04
N ILE A 213 3.67 4.85 4.43
CA ILE A 213 3.21 6.25 4.44
C ILE A 213 2.77 6.66 3.04
N PHE A 214 3.63 6.47 2.03
CA PHE A 214 3.37 6.97 0.68
C PHE A 214 2.18 6.28 0.01
N VAL A 215 2.04 4.96 0.17
CA VAL A 215 0.86 4.25 -0.33
C VAL A 215 -0.40 4.68 0.43
N SER A 216 -0.31 4.89 1.74
CA SER A 216 -1.46 5.40 2.51
C SER A 216 -1.86 6.81 2.08
N GLU A 217 -0.90 7.70 1.84
CA GLU A 217 -1.12 9.06 1.33
C GLU A 217 -1.73 9.02 -0.08
N PHE A 218 -1.20 8.18 -0.96
CA PHE A 218 -1.73 7.98 -2.30
C PHE A 218 -3.18 7.50 -2.28
N ILE A 219 -3.49 6.46 -1.49
CA ILE A 219 -4.86 5.93 -1.39
C ILE A 219 -5.80 6.96 -0.78
N PHE A 220 -5.36 7.68 0.25
CA PHE A 220 -6.15 8.73 0.88
C PHE A 220 -6.53 9.85 -0.12
N ASN A 221 -5.59 10.23 -0.99
CA ASN A 221 -5.80 11.31 -1.95
C ASN A 221 -6.60 10.87 -3.19
N GLU A 222 -6.30 9.70 -3.75
CA GLU A 222 -6.90 9.25 -5.02
C GLU A 222 -8.18 8.44 -4.83
N TYR A 223 -8.36 7.78 -3.68
CA TYR A 223 -9.46 6.86 -3.42
C TYR A 223 -10.19 7.23 -2.13
N SER A 224 -10.55 8.51 -2.00
CA SER A 224 -11.24 9.07 -0.81
C SER A 224 -12.61 8.46 -0.50
N ASP A 225 -13.17 7.69 -1.43
CA ASP A 225 -14.45 7.01 -1.27
C ASP A 225 -14.31 5.60 -0.70
N LEU A 226 -13.09 5.06 -0.58
CA LEU A 226 -12.86 3.75 0.00
C LEU A 226 -13.06 3.79 1.52
N ASP A 227 -13.73 2.76 2.05
CA ASP A 227 -13.75 2.55 3.49
C ASP A 227 -12.35 2.11 3.99
N ALA A 228 -12.09 2.31 5.28
CA ALA A 228 -10.79 2.00 5.88
C ALA A 228 -10.38 0.52 5.73
N GLY A 229 -11.34 -0.41 5.65
CA GLY A 229 -11.08 -1.81 5.40
C GLY A 229 -10.54 -2.02 3.99
N SER A 230 -11.27 -1.53 2.98
CA SER A 230 -10.88 -1.60 1.57
C SER A 230 -9.56 -0.89 1.29
N ALA A 231 -9.36 0.30 1.87
CA ALA A 231 -8.11 1.06 1.76
C ALA A 231 -6.90 0.27 2.31
N ARG A 232 -7.08 -0.43 3.44
CA ARG A 232 -6.03 -1.30 4.02
C ARG A 232 -5.71 -2.47 3.10
N VAL A 233 -6.73 -3.18 2.59
CA VAL A 233 -6.52 -4.32 1.68
C VAL A 233 -5.81 -3.85 0.40
N LEU A 234 -6.15 -2.66 -0.11
CA LEU A 234 -5.48 -2.06 -1.27
C LEU A 234 -4.02 -1.76 -0.97
N ALA A 235 -3.73 -1.12 0.16
CA ALA A 235 -2.36 -0.84 0.59
C ALA A 235 -1.53 -2.13 0.72
N GLU A 236 -2.10 -3.16 1.36
CA GLU A 236 -1.47 -4.48 1.51
C GLU A 236 -1.19 -5.15 0.16
N SER A 237 -2.11 -5.03 -0.80
CA SER A 237 -1.89 -5.54 -2.15
C SER A 237 -0.77 -4.80 -2.87
N MET A 238 -0.77 -3.47 -2.82
CA MET A 238 0.24 -2.62 -3.48
C MET A 238 1.65 -2.83 -2.92
N LEU A 239 1.76 -3.11 -1.62
CA LEU A 239 3.04 -3.31 -0.92
C LEU A 239 3.43 -4.77 -0.72
N SER A 240 2.64 -5.71 -1.24
CA SER A 240 2.97 -7.13 -1.15
C SER A 240 4.29 -7.46 -1.86
N ASP A 241 4.98 -8.48 -1.35
CA ASP A 241 6.24 -8.96 -1.93
C ASP A 241 6.09 -9.34 -3.42
N THR A 242 4.93 -9.85 -3.82
CA THR A 242 4.64 -10.20 -5.22
C THR A 242 4.56 -8.95 -6.11
N THR A 243 3.85 -7.92 -5.67
CA THR A 243 3.74 -6.64 -6.38
C THR A 243 5.09 -5.93 -6.47
N LEU A 244 5.83 -5.83 -5.37
CA LEU A 244 7.13 -5.16 -5.35
C LEU A 244 8.18 -5.93 -6.16
N ALA A 245 8.14 -7.26 -6.17
CA ALA A 245 9.01 -8.07 -7.04
C ALA A 245 8.66 -7.89 -8.52
N ALA A 246 7.36 -7.86 -8.88
CA ALA A 246 6.92 -7.60 -10.24
C ALA A 246 7.37 -6.21 -10.72
N LEU A 247 7.23 -5.18 -9.87
CA LEU A 247 7.74 -3.83 -10.11
C LEU A 247 9.26 -3.82 -10.33
N CYS A 248 10.02 -4.49 -9.45
CA CYS A 248 11.48 -4.59 -9.54
C CYS A 248 11.93 -5.19 -10.87
N VAL A 249 11.22 -6.20 -11.37
CA VAL A 249 11.49 -6.79 -12.70
C VAL A 249 11.03 -5.88 -13.84
N ALA A 250 9.86 -5.26 -13.71
CA ALA A 250 9.29 -4.38 -14.72
C ALA A 250 10.20 -3.17 -15.03
N GLN A 251 10.90 -2.67 -14.02
CA GLN A 251 11.84 -1.55 -14.10
C GLN A 251 13.31 -1.98 -14.26
N ALA A 252 13.57 -3.27 -14.53
CA ALA A 252 14.90 -3.82 -14.73
C ALA A 252 15.90 -3.70 -13.55
N LEU A 253 15.45 -3.36 -12.34
CA LEU A 253 16.33 -3.22 -11.17
C LEU A 253 17.09 -4.51 -10.83
N HIS A 254 16.47 -5.67 -11.03
CA HIS A 254 17.08 -6.98 -10.84
C HIS A 254 18.38 -7.18 -11.64
N THR A 255 18.58 -6.46 -12.75
CA THR A 255 19.77 -6.59 -13.59
C THR A 255 21.03 -5.98 -12.96
N PHE A 256 20.86 -5.08 -11.99
CA PHE A 256 21.95 -4.41 -11.28
C PHE A 256 22.46 -5.17 -10.05
N LEU A 257 21.80 -6.28 -9.68
CA LEU A 257 22.18 -7.08 -8.52
C LEU A 257 23.50 -7.83 -8.77
N ARG A 258 24.45 -7.68 -7.85
CA ARG A 258 25.79 -8.29 -7.90
C ARG A 258 26.18 -8.85 -6.52
N GLY A 259 27.03 -9.87 -6.51
CA GLY A 259 27.57 -10.45 -5.27
C GLY A 259 26.60 -11.34 -4.48
N PHE A 260 25.39 -11.58 -4.99
CA PHE A 260 24.45 -12.53 -4.40
C PHE A 260 24.85 -13.98 -4.69
N ASP A 261 24.53 -14.88 -3.76
CA ASP A 261 24.73 -16.32 -3.91
C ASP A 261 24.08 -16.86 -5.18
N HIS A 262 24.70 -17.90 -5.76
CA HIS A 262 24.21 -18.53 -6.98
C HIS A 262 22.75 -18.99 -6.85
N ASN A 263 22.34 -19.54 -5.70
CA ASN A 263 20.96 -19.98 -5.48
C ASN A 263 19.96 -18.81 -5.56
N ILE A 264 20.29 -17.67 -4.95
CA ILE A 264 19.45 -16.47 -5.01
C ILE A 264 19.35 -15.97 -6.45
N MET A 265 20.47 -15.89 -7.16
CA MET A 265 20.50 -15.47 -8.56
C MET A 265 19.72 -16.43 -9.47
N GLU A 266 19.78 -17.74 -9.22
CA GLU A 266 19.01 -18.73 -9.98
C GLU A 266 17.50 -18.55 -9.75
N ARG A 267 17.07 -18.32 -8.51
CA ARG A 267 15.66 -18.03 -8.17
C ARG A 267 15.18 -16.75 -8.85
N ILE A 268 15.98 -15.69 -8.85
CA ILE A 268 15.68 -14.44 -9.57
C ILE A 268 15.51 -14.74 -11.06
N ASN A 269 16.47 -15.43 -11.68
CA ASN A 269 16.42 -15.71 -13.12
C ASN A 269 15.19 -16.54 -13.51
N ARG A 270 14.84 -17.57 -12.72
CA ARG A 270 13.62 -18.37 -12.94
C ARG A 270 12.36 -17.52 -12.84
N TYR A 271 12.28 -16.62 -11.86
CA TYR A 271 11.15 -15.71 -11.72
C TYR A 271 11.05 -14.74 -12.91
N VAL A 272 12.17 -14.15 -13.33
CA VAL A 272 12.25 -13.24 -14.49
C VAL A 272 11.73 -13.93 -15.77
N GLN A 273 12.11 -15.19 -15.98
CA GLN A 273 11.66 -16.00 -17.12
C GLN A 273 10.15 -16.27 -17.15
N ILE A 274 9.45 -16.09 -16.03
CA ILE A 274 8.00 -16.29 -15.92
C ILE A 274 7.26 -14.94 -15.96
N VAL A 275 7.71 -13.98 -15.15
CA VAL A 275 7.02 -12.70 -14.95
C VAL A 275 7.15 -11.75 -16.15
N GLN A 276 8.28 -11.79 -16.90
CA GLN A 276 8.42 -10.94 -18.09
C GLN A 276 7.52 -11.39 -19.26
N PRO A 277 7.45 -12.68 -19.63
CA PRO A 277 6.47 -13.13 -20.62
C PRO A 277 5.04 -12.83 -20.21
N ALA A 278 4.69 -13.01 -18.92
CA ALA A 278 3.36 -12.67 -18.42
C ALA A 278 3.04 -11.18 -18.59
N ARG A 279 3.97 -10.29 -18.24
CA ARG A 279 3.84 -8.84 -18.49
C ARG A 279 3.65 -8.53 -19.98
N ASN A 280 4.47 -9.11 -20.84
CA ASN A 280 4.41 -8.85 -22.29
C ASN A 280 3.09 -9.33 -22.88
N LEU A 281 2.62 -10.51 -22.47
CA LEU A 281 1.32 -11.04 -22.87
C LEU A 281 0.20 -10.11 -22.41
N GLU A 282 0.26 -9.63 -21.17
CA GLU A 282 -0.73 -8.73 -20.60
C GLU A 282 -0.79 -7.39 -21.34
N LEU A 283 0.37 -6.81 -21.68
CA LEU A 283 0.43 -5.57 -22.48
C LEU A 283 -0.21 -5.75 -23.86
N VAL A 284 0.07 -6.87 -24.54
CA VAL A 284 -0.54 -7.16 -25.85
C VAL A 284 -2.03 -7.44 -25.72
N ALA A 285 -2.43 -8.18 -24.68
CA ALA A 285 -3.82 -8.56 -24.44
C ALA A 285 -4.68 -7.34 -24.07
N SER A 286 -4.16 -6.46 -23.21
CA SER A 286 -4.85 -5.23 -22.78
C SER A 286 -5.03 -4.25 -23.95
N ASP A 287 -4.01 -4.04 -24.77
CA ASP A 287 -4.09 -3.23 -26.00
C ASP A 287 -5.11 -3.81 -27.00
N PHE A 288 -5.04 -5.11 -27.28
CA PHE A 288 -5.98 -5.78 -28.18
C PHE A 288 -7.43 -5.72 -27.68
N MET A 289 -7.62 -5.76 -26.35
CA MET A 289 -8.93 -5.72 -25.73
C MET A 289 -9.43 -4.30 -25.46
N ASP A 290 -8.64 -3.25 -25.71
CA ASP A 290 -8.97 -1.86 -25.34
C ASP A 290 -9.34 -1.75 -23.85
N ARG A 291 -8.47 -2.28 -22.98
CA ARG A 291 -8.62 -2.25 -21.52
C ARG A 291 -7.32 -1.83 -20.83
N LEU A 292 -7.42 -1.46 -19.56
CA LEU A 292 -6.24 -1.23 -18.72
C LEU A 292 -5.55 -2.54 -18.38
N ALA A 293 -4.22 -2.50 -18.21
CA ALA A 293 -3.43 -3.66 -17.86
C ALA A 293 -3.79 -4.15 -16.45
N SER A 294 -4.03 -5.45 -16.30
CA SER A 294 -4.30 -6.10 -15.04
C SER A 294 -3.00 -6.37 -14.27
N GLN A 295 -3.14 -6.88 -13.05
CA GLN A 295 -2.04 -7.26 -12.18
C GLN A 295 -1.47 -8.61 -12.63
N TYR A 296 -0.76 -8.66 -13.76
CA TYR A 296 -0.26 -9.90 -14.39
C TYR A 296 0.54 -10.84 -13.48
N TRP A 297 1.01 -10.38 -12.32
CA TRP A 297 1.70 -11.20 -11.33
C TRP A 297 0.75 -11.97 -10.40
N SER A 298 -0.55 -11.61 -10.32
CA SER A 298 -1.56 -12.26 -9.47
C SER A 298 -1.77 -13.73 -9.81
N VAL A 299 -1.67 -14.07 -11.10
CA VAL A 299 -1.87 -15.44 -11.63
C VAL A 299 -0.64 -16.33 -11.52
N LEU A 300 0.51 -15.79 -11.14
CA LEU A 300 1.77 -16.52 -11.18
C LEU A 300 1.88 -17.46 -9.98
N VAL A 301 1.78 -18.77 -10.25
CA VAL A 301 2.03 -19.83 -9.27
C VAL A 301 3.54 -20.14 -9.21
N ALA A 302 4.35 -19.13 -8.90
CA ALA A 302 5.79 -19.26 -8.78
C ALA A 302 6.28 -18.66 -7.45
N PRO A 303 7.27 -19.29 -6.78
CA PRO A 303 7.83 -18.73 -5.57
C PRO A 303 8.53 -17.40 -5.88
N VAL A 304 8.03 -16.32 -5.31
CA VAL A 304 8.59 -14.99 -5.51
C VAL A 304 9.92 -14.86 -4.75
N PRO A 305 11.02 -14.45 -5.40
CA PRO A 305 12.27 -14.16 -4.72
C PRO A 305 12.12 -12.89 -3.87
N GLN A 306 11.97 -13.06 -2.55
CA GLN A 306 11.76 -11.96 -1.60
C GLN A 306 12.80 -10.84 -1.73
N VAL A 307 14.03 -11.17 -2.11
CA VAL A 307 15.11 -10.21 -2.37
C VAL A 307 14.72 -9.09 -3.34
N LEU A 308 13.85 -9.35 -4.32
CA LEU A 308 13.41 -8.36 -5.29
C LEU A 308 12.54 -7.28 -4.64
N ALA A 309 11.61 -7.68 -3.76
CA ALA A 309 10.82 -6.75 -2.96
C ALA A 309 11.70 -6.01 -1.95
N SER A 310 12.61 -6.73 -1.30
CA SER A 310 13.55 -6.18 -0.33
C SER A 310 14.41 -5.06 -0.93
N VAL A 311 14.83 -5.17 -2.20
CA VAL A 311 15.62 -4.14 -2.89
C VAL A 311 14.81 -2.84 -3.04
N VAL A 312 13.55 -2.92 -3.46
CA VAL A 312 12.68 -1.73 -3.62
C VAL A 312 12.47 -1.04 -2.27
N GLN A 313 12.17 -1.82 -1.23
CA GLN A 313 12.05 -1.31 0.15
C GLN A 313 13.36 -0.70 0.62
N ALA A 314 14.49 -1.38 0.42
CA ALA A 314 15.80 -0.88 0.85
C ALA A 314 16.17 0.44 0.17
N ILE A 315 15.80 0.64 -1.11
CA ILE A 315 16.02 1.91 -1.82
C ILE A 315 15.23 3.02 -1.13
N ALA A 316 13.94 2.80 -0.83
CA ALA A 316 13.12 3.79 -0.11
C ALA A 316 13.72 4.14 1.26
N GLY A 317 14.21 3.12 2.00
CA GLY A 317 14.87 3.33 3.29
C GLY A 317 16.22 4.06 3.17
N ALA A 318 17.03 3.75 2.16
CA ALA A 318 18.28 4.45 1.89
C ALA A 318 18.06 5.91 1.51
N LEU A 319 17.02 6.20 0.72
CA LEU A 319 16.66 7.57 0.36
C LEU A 319 16.18 8.35 1.58
N ALA A 320 15.35 7.76 2.44
CA ALA A 320 14.97 8.38 3.71
C ALA A 320 16.21 8.63 4.60
N ALA A 321 17.09 7.65 4.78
CA ALA A 321 18.32 7.81 5.58
C ALA A 321 19.32 8.81 4.97
N SER A 322 19.35 8.90 3.64
CA SER A 322 20.14 9.88 2.88
C SER A 322 19.66 11.29 3.15
N ASP A 323 18.35 11.48 3.25
CA ASP A 323 17.70 12.77 3.49
C ASP A 323 17.51 13.09 4.99
N ASP A 324 18.32 12.46 5.87
CA ASP A 324 18.21 12.60 7.33
C ASP A 324 16.79 12.34 7.86
N PHE A 325 16.12 11.33 7.29
CA PHE A 325 14.76 10.89 7.61
C PHE A 325 13.68 11.93 7.28
N GLU A 326 14.02 12.93 6.47
CA GLU A 326 13.02 13.63 5.69
C GLU A 326 12.55 12.74 4.55
N LEU A 327 11.29 12.91 4.17
CA LEU A 327 10.64 12.02 3.22
C LEU A 327 10.75 12.53 1.78
N ASP A 328 11.40 13.67 1.51
CA ASP A 328 11.38 14.32 0.20
C ASP A 328 12.05 13.48 -0.89
N SER A 329 13.28 13.02 -0.66
CA SER A 329 13.98 12.10 -1.59
C SER A 329 13.18 10.82 -1.86
N ALA A 330 12.65 10.21 -0.80
CA ALA A 330 11.92 8.96 -0.91
C ALA A 330 10.54 9.16 -1.59
N LYS A 331 9.90 10.32 -1.40
CA LYS A 331 8.64 10.70 -2.03
C LYS A 331 8.82 10.95 -3.52
N GLU A 332 9.92 11.58 -3.93
CA GLU A 332 10.24 11.76 -5.34
C GLU A 332 10.53 10.43 -6.02
N PHE A 333 11.26 9.52 -5.36
CA PHE A 333 11.41 8.15 -5.83
C PHE A 333 10.07 7.42 -5.97
N PHE A 334 9.19 7.50 -4.97
CA PHE A 334 7.86 6.90 -5.06
C PHE A 334 7.09 7.42 -6.28
N ARG A 335 7.09 8.74 -6.50
CA ARG A 335 6.41 9.38 -7.64
C ARG A 335 7.01 9.01 -8.99
N ALA A 336 8.33 8.98 -9.12
CA ALA A 336 8.99 8.72 -10.40
C ALA A 336 9.03 7.23 -10.76
N PHE A 337 9.17 6.36 -9.75
CA PHE A 337 9.45 4.94 -9.95
C PHE A 337 8.23 4.03 -9.72
N MET A 338 7.49 4.25 -8.63
CA MET A 338 6.44 3.33 -8.18
C MET A 338 5.06 3.75 -8.69
N LEU A 339 4.75 5.04 -8.61
CA LEU A 339 3.44 5.59 -8.95
C LEU A 339 2.99 5.29 -10.40
N PRO A 340 3.86 5.36 -11.44
CA PRO A 340 3.44 5.01 -12.79
C PRO A 340 3.01 3.54 -12.92
N PHE A 341 3.68 2.65 -12.18
CA PHE A 341 3.34 1.23 -12.16
C PHE A 341 2.01 0.99 -11.42
N PHE A 342 1.81 1.66 -10.29
CA PHE A 342 0.54 1.56 -9.55
C PHE A 342 -0.64 2.11 -10.36
N ASN A 343 -0.49 3.27 -11.00
CA ASN A 343 -1.53 3.82 -11.86
C ASN A 343 -1.86 2.92 -13.05
N ALA A 344 -0.88 2.19 -13.58
CA ALA A 344 -1.09 1.26 -14.69
C ALA A 344 -1.83 -0.03 -14.29
N HIS A 345 -1.63 -0.52 -13.05
CA HIS A 345 -2.08 -1.86 -12.63
C HIS A 345 -3.08 -1.89 -11.47
N TYR A 346 -3.36 -0.76 -10.83
CA TYR A 346 -4.41 -0.59 -9.81
C TYR A 346 -5.45 0.45 -10.26
N PRO A 347 -6.06 0.30 -11.45
CA PRO A 347 -7.00 1.30 -11.94
C PRO A 347 -8.21 1.42 -11.01
N GLY A 348 -8.51 2.65 -10.59
CA GLY A 348 -9.63 2.92 -9.69
C GLY A 348 -9.52 2.25 -8.31
N GLY A 349 -8.31 1.86 -7.88
CA GLY A 349 -8.09 1.21 -6.59
C GLY A 349 -8.57 -0.24 -6.52
N MET A 350 -8.83 -0.86 -7.69
CA MET A 350 -9.28 -2.25 -7.75
C MET A 350 -8.11 -3.22 -7.56
N ILE A 351 -8.27 -4.15 -6.62
CA ILE A 351 -7.33 -5.25 -6.38
C ILE A 351 -7.78 -6.44 -7.18
N GLY A 352 -6.88 -6.97 -8.01
CA GLY A 352 -7.24 -7.93 -9.03
C GLY A 352 -8.43 -7.39 -9.79
N ALA A 353 -8.27 -6.28 -10.54
CA ALA A 353 -9.22 -5.87 -11.58
C ALA A 353 -9.35 -7.06 -12.53
N ASN A 354 -10.18 -7.99 -12.10
CA ASN A 354 -10.11 -9.37 -12.52
C ASN A 354 -10.86 -9.36 -13.82
N ILE A 355 -10.30 -10.04 -14.81
CA ILE A 355 -10.93 -10.10 -16.12
C ILE A 355 -12.36 -10.69 -15.97
N THR A 356 -12.66 -11.36 -14.86
CA THR A 356 -14.01 -11.77 -14.44
C THR A 356 -14.99 -10.58 -14.27
N THR A 357 -14.59 -9.48 -13.62
CA THR A 357 -15.42 -8.29 -13.42
C THR A 357 -15.57 -7.51 -14.72
N GLU A 358 -14.52 -7.42 -15.54
CA GLU A 358 -14.61 -6.80 -16.86
C GLU A 358 -15.51 -7.62 -17.80
N LEU A 359 -15.37 -8.95 -17.80
CA LEU A 359 -16.25 -9.82 -18.57
C LEU A 359 -17.71 -9.62 -18.14
N ALA A 360 -17.98 -9.59 -16.83
CA ALA A 360 -19.32 -9.31 -16.32
C ALA A 360 -19.83 -7.93 -16.79
N GLY A 361 -19.01 -6.88 -16.68
CA GLY A 361 -19.35 -5.54 -17.17
C GLY A 361 -19.61 -5.49 -18.67
N TYR A 362 -18.78 -6.16 -19.48
CA TYR A 362 -18.95 -6.27 -20.93
C TYR A 362 -20.25 -6.97 -21.29
N VAL A 363 -20.56 -8.08 -20.62
CA VAL A 363 -21.79 -8.86 -20.85
C VAL A 363 -23.04 -8.08 -20.46
N VAL A 364 -23.04 -7.43 -19.29
CA VAL A 364 -24.15 -6.59 -18.80
C VAL A 364 -24.35 -5.38 -19.71
N SER A 365 -23.28 -4.72 -20.16
CA SER A 365 -23.35 -3.56 -21.07
C SER A 365 -24.03 -3.89 -22.42
N ARG A 366 -24.09 -5.17 -22.77
CA ARG A 366 -24.75 -5.69 -23.98
C ARG A 366 -26.08 -6.40 -23.69
N GLY A 367 -26.65 -6.18 -22.51
CA GLY A 367 -28.04 -6.51 -22.19
C GLY A 367 -28.29 -7.89 -21.58
N CYS A 368 -27.26 -8.71 -21.34
CA CYS A 368 -27.47 -10.01 -20.71
C CYS A 368 -27.54 -9.88 -19.18
N GLN A 369 -28.65 -10.35 -18.60
CA GLN A 369 -28.89 -10.33 -17.14
C GLN A 369 -28.74 -11.72 -16.50
N GLN A 370 -28.68 -12.80 -17.30
CA GLN A 370 -28.51 -14.18 -16.82
C GLN A 370 -27.12 -14.71 -17.20
N PHE A 371 -26.11 -14.09 -16.62
CA PHE A 371 -24.70 -14.44 -16.75
C PHE A 371 -24.19 -15.01 -15.42
N GLU A 372 -23.63 -16.22 -15.45
CA GLU A 372 -23.24 -16.96 -14.24
C GLU A 372 -21.86 -17.61 -14.38
N TRP A 373 -21.25 -17.89 -13.22
CA TRP A 373 -20.01 -18.64 -13.08
C TRP A 373 -20.30 -19.97 -12.38
N ALA A 374 -19.69 -21.06 -12.84
CA ALA A 374 -19.69 -22.32 -12.12
C ALA A 374 -18.25 -22.80 -11.89
N LEU A 375 -17.96 -23.30 -10.69
CA LEU A 375 -16.69 -23.90 -10.33
C LEU A 375 -16.90 -25.40 -10.10
N GLU A 376 -16.12 -26.21 -10.79
CA GLU A 376 -16.03 -27.65 -10.57
C GLU A 376 -14.65 -27.97 -9.96
N SER A 377 -14.64 -28.71 -8.84
CA SER A 377 -13.40 -29.12 -8.16
C SER A 377 -13.41 -30.64 -7.94
N ALA A 378 -12.91 -31.38 -8.94
CA ALA A 378 -12.74 -32.83 -8.85
C ALA A 378 -11.26 -33.18 -8.64
N GLU A 379 -10.48 -33.18 -9.73
CA GLU A 379 -9.01 -33.41 -9.71
C GLU A 379 -8.22 -32.12 -9.93
N ALA A 380 -8.83 -31.13 -10.59
CA ALA A 380 -8.34 -29.77 -10.79
C ALA A 380 -9.49 -28.77 -10.64
N PHE A 381 -9.17 -27.46 -10.61
CA PHE A 381 -10.18 -26.41 -10.56
C PHE A 381 -10.58 -26.02 -11.98
N THR A 382 -11.80 -26.33 -12.38
CA THR A 382 -12.37 -25.93 -13.67
C THR A 382 -13.43 -24.87 -13.46
N VAL A 383 -13.29 -23.73 -14.13
CA VAL A 383 -14.28 -22.65 -14.09
C VAL A 383 -15.01 -22.58 -15.41
N HIS A 384 -16.33 -22.45 -15.35
CA HIS A 384 -17.23 -22.30 -16.48
C HIS A 384 -17.87 -20.92 -16.48
N VAL A 385 -17.95 -20.32 -17.67
CA VAL A 385 -18.74 -19.12 -17.95
C VAL A 385 -20.03 -19.57 -18.63
N LEU A 386 -21.19 -19.20 -18.05
CA LEU A 386 -22.50 -19.60 -18.52
C LEU A 386 -23.37 -18.41 -18.93
N PHE A 387 -24.13 -18.60 -20.01
CA PHE A 387 -25.20 -17.71 -20.44
C PHE A 387 -26.50 -18.50 -20.41
N HIS A 388 -27.48 -18.06 -19.61
CA HIS A 388 -28.79 -18.74 -19.49
C HIS A 388 -28.65 -20.25 -19.17
N GLY A 389 -27.72 -20.60 -18.28
CA GLY A 389 -27.43 -21.99 -17.90
C GLY A 389 -26.65 -22.81 -18.94
N ASN A 390 -26.30 -22.25 -20.10
CA ASN A 390 -25.49 -22.92 -21.12
C ASN A 390 -24.02 -22.52 -20.99
N ILE A 391 -23.14 -23.51 -20.97
CA ILE A 391 -21.68 -23.29 -20.91
C ILE A 391 -21.21 -22.66 -22.22
N PHE A 392 -20.71 -21.42 -22.13
CA PHE A 392 -20.07 -20.73 -23.25
C PHE A 392 -18.58 -21.07 -23.34
N HIS A 393 -17.91 -21.11 -22.19
CA HIS A 393 -16.48 -21.36 -22.12
C HIS A 393 -16.09 -22.00 -20.78
N SER A 394 -14.99 -22.73 -20.79
CA SER A 394 -14.45 -23.46 -19.65
C SER A 394 -12.94 -23.41 -19.69
N GLU A 395 -12.30 -23.19 -18.55
CA GLU A 395 -10.85 -23.31 -18.41
C GLU A 395 -10.50 -24.02 -17.11
N GLU A 396 -9.39 -24.74 -17.14
CA GLU A 396 -8.83 -25.45 -15.99
C GLU A 396 -7.62 -24.67 -15.46
N GLY A 397 -7.46 -24.64 -14.14
CA GLY A 397 -6.35 -23.98 -13.48
C GLY A 397 -5.88 -24.71 -12.23
N ALA A 398 -4.62 -24.46 -11.86
CA ALA A 398 -4.01 -25.04 -10.65
C ALA A 398 -4.67 -24.52 -9.35
N THR A 399 -5.32 -23.36 -9.40
CA THR A 399 -6.12 -22.79 -8.31
C THR A 399 -7.44 -22.26 -8.86
N ALA A 400 -8.47 -22.16 -8.02
CA ALA A 400 -9.76 -21.58 -8.42
C ALA A 400 -9.63 -20.16 -8.98
N SER A 401 -8.74 -19.34 -8.40
CA SER A 401 -8.49 -17.96 -8.89
C SER A 401 -7.83 -17.95 -10.26
N ALA A 402 -6.81 -18.79 -10.48
CA ALA A 402 -6.13 -18.88 -11.77
C ALA A 402 -7.06 -19.42 -12.87
N ALA A 403 -7.88 -20.42 -12.54
CA ALA A 403 -8.90 -20.97 -13.44
C ALA A 403 -9.95 -19.91 -13.83
N ALA A 404 -10.42 -19.13 -12.85
CA ALA A 404 -11.40 -18.07 -13.09
C ALA A 404 -10.85 -16.97 -14.00
N GLU A 405 -9.60 -16.54 -13.77
CA GLU A 405 -8.96 -15.48 -14.56
C GLU A 405 -8.68 -15.93 -16.00
N LEU A 406 -8.19 -17.16 -16.19
CA LEU A 406 -8.02 -17.76 -17.52
C LEU A 406 -9.35 -17.88 -18.27
N CYS A 407 -10.37 -18.43 -17.60
CA CYS A 407 -11.71 -18.60 -18.18
C CYS A 407 -12.29 -17.24 -18.59
N ALA A 408 -12.17 -16.24 -17.72
CA ALA A 408 -12.63 -14.89 -18.01
C ALA A 408 -11.91 -14.28 -19.22
N THR A 409 -10.59 -14.42 -19.29
CA THR A 409 -9.75 -13.90 -20.36
C THR A 409 -10.14 -14.47 -21.71
N ASN A 410 -10.19 -15.79 -21.80
CA ASN A 410 -10.48 -16.47 -23.05
C ASN A 410 -11.95 -16.30 -23.45
N ALA A 411 -12.88 -16.26 -22.50
CA ALA A 411 -14.29 -15.93 -22.76
C ALA A 411 -14.42 -14.51 -23.33
N LEU A 412 -13.81 -13.51 -22.70
CA LEU A 412 -13.87 -12.12 -23.15
C LEU A 412 -13.22 -11.95 -24.53
N LEU A 413 -12.08 -12.58 -24.78
CA LEU A 413 -11.42 -12.59 -26.09
C LEU A 413 -12.33 -13.17 -27.18
N ARG A 414 -13.03 -14.29 -26.90
CA ARG A 414 -13.99 -14.88 -27.84
C ARG A 414 -15.15 -13.94 -28.13
N LEU A 415 -15.68 -13.26 -27.11
CA LEU A 415 -16.77 -12.29 -27.28
C LEU A 415 -16.34 -11.03 -28.06
N LYS A 416 -15.14 -10.50 -27.81
CA LYS A 416 -14.61 -9.32 -28.51
C LYS A 416 -14.23 -9.63 -29.96
N ARG A 417 -13.68 -10.82 -30.25
CA ARG A 417 -13.36 -11.27 -31.63
C ARG A 417 -14.60 -11.43 -32.51
N SER A 418 -15.72 -11.86 -31.92
CA SER A 418 -16.98 -12.07 -32.64
C SER A 418 -18.11 -11.37 -31.90
N PRO A 419 -18.29 -10.05 -32.08
CA PRO A 419 -19.28 -9.26 -31.34
C PRO A 419 -20.72 -9.74 -31.50
N THR A 420 -21.03 -10.42 -32.60
CA THR A 420 -22.33 -11.02 -32.90
C THR A 420 -22.64 -12.26 -32.05
N THR A 421 -21.63 -12.90 -31.44
CA THR A 421 -21.80 -14.09 -30.61
C THR A 421 -22.74 -13.83 -29.43
N MET A 422 -22.66 -12.63 -28.83
CA MET A 422 -23.56 -12.21 -27.75
C MET A 422 -25.03 -12.28 -28.15
N ALA A 423 -25.38 -11.97 -29.40
CA ALA A 423 -26.76 -12.00 -29.89
C ALA A 423 -27.34 -13.42 -29.99
N TYR A 424 -26.47 -14.44 -30.10
CA TYR A 424 -26.89 -15.85 -30.13
C TYR A 424 -26.87 -16.50 -28.74
N LEU A 425 -26.06 -15.98 -27.81
CA LEU A 425 -25.94 -16.51 -26.45
C LEU A 425 -26.98 -15.90 -25.50
N CYS A 426 -27.29 -14.61 -25.67
CA CYS A 426 -28.22 -13.89 -24.81
C CYS A 426 -29.67 -14.14 -25.27
N GLN A 427 -30.50 -14.58 -24.33
CA GLN A 427 -31.95 -14.77 -24.47
C GLN A 427 -32.74 -13.71 -23.69
N CYS A 428 -32.08 -12.72 -23.08
CA CYS A 428 -32.74 -11.52 -22.56
C CYS A 428 -33.21 -10.69 -23.76
N GLY A 429 -34.46 -10.90 -24.19
CA GLY A 429 -35.09 -10.04 -25.20
C GLY A 429 -35.28 -8.62 -24.68
N ASP A 430 -35.51 -7.67 -25.59
CA ASP A 430 -36.09 -6.38 -25.24
C ASP A 430 -37.44 -6.66 -24.55
N VAL A 431 -37.48 -6.52 -23.22
CA VAL A 431 -38.74 -6.50 -22.50
C VAL A 431 -39.36 -5.14 -22.79
N GLU A 432 -39.95 -4.99 -23.98
CA GLU A 432 -41.02 -4.02 -24.18
C GLU A 432 -42.19 -4.46 -23.29
N ASP A 433 -42.58 -3.56 -22.40
CA ASP A 433 -43.77 -3.52 -21.54
C ASP A 433 -44.79 -4.67 -21.71
N ALA A 434 -44.97 -5.47 -20.66
CA ALA A 434 -46.18 -6.26 -20.42
C ALA A 434 -46.72 -6.03 -19.00
#